data_AF-A0A958GTJ7-F1
#
_entry.id   AF-A0A958GTJ7-F1
#
_cell.length_a   1.000
_cell.length_b   1.000
_cell.length_c   1.000
_cell.angle_alpha   90.00
_cell.angle_beta   90.00
_cell.angle_gamma   90.00
#
_symmetry.space_group_name_H-M   'P 1'
#
loop_
_entity.id
_entity.type
_entity.pdbx_description
1 polymer ?
#
loop_
_entity_poly.entity_id
_entity_poly.type
_entity_poly.pdbx_seq_one_letter_code
_entity_poly.pdbx_strand_id
1 'polypeptide(L)' 'MDEESLSRAITIRGESHSVPQAISREVTHVAFHVGQIVYIARYFCGDSWESLSIPVGKSEEYNRRKLSELEK' A
#
# COMPACT_ATOMS: atom_id res chain seq x y z
N MET A 1 14.36 -11.94 11.19
CA MET A 1 13.39 -11.40 12.16
C MET A 1 12.92 -12.59 12.98
N ASP A 2 13.50 -12.77 14.16
CA ASP A 2 13.12 -13.83 15.09
C ASP A 2 11.96 -13.36 16.00
N GLU A 3 11.39 -14.29 16.76
CA GLU A 3 10.23 -14.03 17.62
C GLU A 3 10.52 -13.01 18.73
N GLU A 4 11.75 -13.01 19.26
CA GLU A 4 12.21 -12.05 20.26
C GLU A 4 12.32 -10.63 19.68
N SER A 5 12.81 -10.51 18.44
CA SER A 5 12.86 -9.22 17.74
C SER A 5 11.47 -8.64 17.51
N LEU A 6 10.44 -9.46 17.35
CA LEU A 6 9.06 -9.00 17.14
C LEU A 6 8.41 -8.45 18.41
N SER A 7 8.76 -8.99 19.57
CA SER A 7 8.24 -8.55 20.86
C SER A 7 8.97 -7.33 21.43
N ARG A 8 10.10 -6.93 20.82
CA ARG A 8 10.83 -5.71 21.20
C ARG A 8 9.93 -4.49 21.21
N ALA A 9 9.99 -3.74 22.31
CA ALA A 9 9.32 -2.45 22.45
C ALA A 9 10.03 -1.35 21.63
N ILE A 10 9.24 -0.66 20.81
CA ILE A 10 9.58 0.57 20.10
C ILE A 10 8.72 1.69 20.68
N THR A 11 9.35 2.78 21.10
CA THR A 11 8.63 3.96 21.58
C THR A 11 8.36 4.92 20.44
N ILE A 12 7.09 5.23 20.18
CA ILE A 12 6.66 6.21 19.19
C ILE A 12 5.83 7.27 19.91
N ARG A 13 6.30 8.53 19.92
CA ARG A 13 5.63 9.66 20.58
C ARG A 13 5.25 9.40 22.05
N GLY A 14 6.11 8.67 22.77
CA GLY A 14 5.90 8.34 24.19
C GLY A 14 5.08 7.08 24.45
N GLU A 15 4.54 6.44 23.40
CA GLU A 15 3.77 5.20 23.53
C GLU A 15 4.61 3.99 23.11
N SER A 16 4.56 2.92 23.92
CA SER A 16 5.25 1.66 23.63
C SER A 16 4.46 0.83 22.62
N HIS A 17 5.14 0.33 21.60
CA HIS A 17 4.61 -0.49 20.53
C HIS A 17 5.48 -1.73 20.33
N SER A 18 4.92 -2.88 19.98
CA SER A 18 5.70 -3.98 19.41
C SER A 18 6.19 -3.63 18.00
N VAL A 19 7.16 -4.37 17.48
CA VAL A 19 7.65 -4.16 16.11
C VAL A 19 6.54 -4.26 15.06
N PRO A 20 5.64 -5.26 15.08
CA PRO A 20 4.49 -5.30 14.16
C PRO A 20 3.58 -4.09 14.25
N GLN A 21 3.32 -3.58 15.46
CA GLN A 21 2.47 -2.40 15.66
C GLN A 21 3.13 -1.15 15.07
N ALA A 22 4.44 -0.96 15.31
CA ALA A 22 5.21 0.15 14.74
C ALA A 22 5.24 0.11 13.21
N ILE A 23 5.47 -1.07 12.62
CA ILE A 23 5.47 -1.25 11.16
C ILE A 23 4.08 -1.00 10.59
N SER A 24 3.03 -1.56 11.19
CA SER A 24 1.65 -1.36 10.72
C SER A 24 1.29 0.12 10.71
N ARG A 25 1.64 0.84 11.79
CA ARG A 25 1.47 2.29 11.87
C ARG A 25 2.18 3.02 10.73
N GLU A 26 3.44 2.68 10.47
CA GLU A 26 4.23 3.34 9.42
C GLU A 26 3.68 3.05 8.03
N VAL A 27 3.32 1.79 7.74
CA VAL A 27 2.71 1.41 6.47
C VAL A 27 1.43 2.19 6.23
N THR A 28 0.57 2.34 7.24
CA THR A 28 -0.66 3.14 7.12
C THR A 28 -0.35 4.62 6.91
N HIS A 29 0.63 5.17 7.61
CA HIS A 29 1.04 6.57 7.49
C HIS A 29 1.59 6.89 6.08
N VAL A 30 2.48 6.05 5.56
CA VAL A 30 3.02 6.19 4.20
C VAL A 30 1.90 6.01 3.17
N ALA A 31 1.05 5.00 3.30
CA ALA A 31 -0.09 4.80 2.40
C ALA A 31 -1.03 6.01 2.36
N PHE A 32 -1.27 6.66 3.51
CA PHE A 32 -2.06 7.88 3.58
C PHE A 32 -1.42 9.03 2.78
N HIS A 33 -0.13 9.28 2.97
CA HIS A 33 0.57 10.32 2.21
C HIS A 33 0.67 10.02 0.72
N VAL A 34 0.93 8.77 0.33
CA VAL A 34 0.88 8.33 -1.07
C VAL A 34 -0.51 8.60 -1.66
N GLY A 35 -1.58 8.30 -0.91
CA GLY A 35 -2.95 8.60 -1.31
C GLY A 35 -3.20 10.09 -1.54
N GLN A 36 -2.71 10.96 -0.64
CA GLN A 36 -2.81 12.42 -0.81
C GLN A 36 -2.08 12.90 -2.06
N ILE A 37 -0.86 12.41 -2.31
CA ILE A 37 -0.07 12.76 -3.50
C ILE A 37 -0.78 12.31 -4.77
N VAL A 38 -1.24 11.06 -4.83
CA VAL A 38 -1.96 10.51 -6.00
C VAL A 38 -3.25 11.26 -6.24
N TYR A 39 -3.98 11.63 -5.19
CA TYR A 39 -5.22 12.42 -5.31
C TYR A 39 -4.96 13.78 -5.95
N ILE A 40 -3.94 14.50 -5.46
CA ILE A 40 -3.53 15.80 -6.01
C ILE A 40 -3.06 15.66 -7.46
N ALA A 41 -2.21 14.67 -7.74
CA ALA A 41 -1.71 14.42 -9.10
C ALA A 41 -2.86 14.11 -10.07
N ARG A 42 -3.81 13.27 -9.67
CA ARG A 42 -5.00 12.94 -10.46
C ARG A 42 -5.86 14.18 -10.74
N TYR A 43 -6.02 15.07 -9.76
CA TYR A 43 -6.74 16.33 -9.94
C TYR A 43 -6.07 17.20 -11.02
N PHE A 44 -4.73 17.35 -10.98
CA PHE A 44 -4.01 18.17 -11.95
C PHE A 44 -3.92 17.54 -13.34
N CYS A 45 -3.79 16.21 -13.45
CA CYS A 45 -3.76 15.52 -14.74
C CYS A 45 -5.12 15.46 -15.43
N GLY A 46 -6.23 15.54 -14.67
CA GLY A 46 -7.58 15.50 -15.20
C GLY A 46 -7.81 14.30 -16.12
N ASP A 47 -8.29 14.56 -17.33
CA ASP A 47 -8.59 13.54 -18.34
C ASP A 47 -7.33 12.81 -18.87
N SER A 48 -6.14 13.40 -18.69
CA SER A 48 -4.86 12.77 -19.06
C SER A 48 -4.32 11.84 -17.96
N TRP A 49 -5.05 11.63 -16.86
CA TRP A 49 -4.62 10.71 -15.81
C TRP A 49 -4.65 9.26 -16.27
N GLU A 50 -3.49 8.60 -16.23
CA GLU A 50 -3.36 7.16 -16.43
C GLU A 50 -3.35 6.42 -15.09
N SER A 51 -4.10 5.31 -15.02
CA SER A 51 -4.15 4.49 -13.80
C SER A 51 -2.78 3.88 -13.48
N LEU A 52 -2.25 4.14 -12.29
CA LEU A 52 -1.00 3.55 -11.78
C LEU A 52 -1.13 2.08 -11.35
N SER A 53 -2.33 1.52 -11.46
CA SER A 53 -2.68 0.13 -11.16
C SER A 53 -3.71 -0.34 -12.18
N ILE A 54 -4.48 -1.37 -11.85
CA ILE A 54 -5.59 -1.84 -12.68
C ILE A 54 -6.65 -0.74 -12.79
N PRO A 55 -7.01 -0.30 -14.01
CA PRO A 55 -8.06 0.70 -14.20
C PRO A 55 -9.38 0.27 -13.56
N VAL A 56 -10.18 1.24 -13.11
CA VAL A 56 -11.48 0.98 -12.48
C VAL A 56 -12.37 0.17 -13.42
N GLY A 57 -12.95 -0.92 -12.91
CA GLY A 57 -13.78 -1.84 -13.68
C GLY A 57 -13.01 -2.85 -14.54
N LYS A 58 -11.67 -2.86 -14.51
CA LYS A 58 -10.83 -3.77 -15.31
C LYS A 58 -10.21 -4.93 -14.52
N SER A 59 -10.56 -5.11 -13.25
CA SER A 59 -10.01 -6.17 -12.38
C SER A 59 -10.24 -7.58 -12.91
N GLU A 60 -11.44 -7.91 -13.37
CA GLU A 60 -11.73 -9.25 -13.88
C GLU A 60 -10.93 -9.57 -15.15
N GLU A 61 -10.85 -8.60 -16.06
CA GLU A 61 -10.08 -8.73 -17.30
C GLU A 61 -8.59 -8.94 -17.02
N TYR A 62 -8.03 -8.13 -16.10
CA TYR A 62 -6.65 -8.28 -15.65
C TYR A 62 -6.40 -9.67 -15.02
N ASN A 63 -7.29 -10.13 -14.13
CA ASN A 63 -7.14 -11.41 -13.43
C ASN A 63 -7.23 -12.60 -14.38
N ARG A 64 -8.18 -12.60 -15.34
CA ARG A 64 -8.27 -13.66 -16.36
C ARG A 64 -6.99 -13.77 -17.17
N ARG A 65 -6.46 -12.64 -17.63
CA ARG A 65 -5.18 -12.60 -18.35
C ARG A 65 -4.05 -13.16 -17.49
N LYS A 66 -3.94 -12.69 -16.24
CA LYS A 66 -2.84 -13.08 -15.35
C LYS A 66 -2.85 -14.58 -15.01
N LEU A 67 -4.03 -15.16 -14.77
CA LEU A 67 -4.17 -16.60 -14.52
C LEU A 67 -3.76 -17.43 -15.75
N SER A 68 -4.16 -17.01 -16.95
CA SER A 68 -3.78 -17.72 -18.19
C SER A 68 -2.27 -17.69 -18.49
N GLU A 69 -1.53 -16.71 -17.96
CA GLU A 69 -0.07 -16.66 -18.05
C GLU A 69 0.62 -17.64 -17.10
N LEU A 70 -0.01 -17.93 -15.95
CA LEU A 70 0.54 -18.84 -14.93
C LEU A 70 0.31 -20.32 -15.28
N GLU A 71 -0.66 -20.61 -16.15
CA GLU A 71 -1.00 -21.95 -16.63
C GLU A 71 -0.16 -22.40 -17.84
N LYS A 72 0.71 -21.52 -18.35
CA LYS A 72 1.69 -21.82 -19.41
C LYS A 72 3.05 -22.18 -18.84
#